data_AF-A0A318D5U7-F1
#
_entry.id   AF-A0A318D5U7-F1
#
_cell.length_a   1.000
_cell.length_b   1.000
_cell.length_c   1.000
_cell.angle_alpha   90.00
_cell.angle_beta   90.00
_cell.angle_gamma   90.00
#
_symmetry.space_group_name_H-M   'P 1'
#
loop_
_entity.id
_entity.type
_entity.pdbx_description
1 polymer ?
#
loop_
_entity_poly.entity_id
_entity_poly.type
_entity_poly.pdbx_seq_one_letter_code
_entity_poly.pdbx_strand_id
1 'polypeptide(L)'
;MYYRLKRNCHRTIIFGSYFKGLSHAWSDIDIALVSDAFDRVRIRDRCKIRHITLSASSDLAPIPFWTKDFTEKNPLVRKILETGVKVV
;
A
#
# COMPACT_ATOMS: atom_id res chain seq x y z
N MET A 1 0.08 1.77 -23.54
CA MET A 1 1.39 1.37 -22.99
C MET A 1 1.16 0.86 -21.57
N TYR A 2 0.98 -0.46 -21.41
CA TYR A 2 0.69 -1.07 -20.10
C TYR A 2 2.01 -1.27 -19.34
N TYR A 3 2.16 -0.62 -18.19
CA TYR A 3 3.29 -0.88 -17.30
C TYR A 3 3.14 -2.28 -16.71
N ARG A 4 3.90 -3.23 -17.24
CA ARG A 4 4.08 -4.57 -16.69
C ARG A 4 4.81 -4.41 -15.35
N LEU A 5 4.06 -4.33 -14.25
CA LEU A 5 4.57 -4.47 -12.87
C LEU A 5 5.07 -5.90 -12.64
N LYS A 6 6.11 -6.34 -13.37
CA LYS A 6 6.84 -7.57 -13.03
C LYS A 6 7.89 -7.21 -11.97
N ARG A 7 7.64 -7.71 -10.75
CA ARG A 7 8.66 -8.10 -9.75
C ARG A 7 9.53 -7.02 -9.07
N ASN A 8 9.05 -5.78 -8.91
CA ASN A 8 9.76 -4.77 -8.09
C ASN A 8 8.94 -4.26 -6.88
N CYS A 9 7.95 -5.00 -6.39
CA CYS A 9 7.34 -4.69 -5.10
C CYS A 9 8.27 -5.21 -4.01
N HIS A 10 8.93 -4.31 -3.29
CA HIS A 10 9.93 -4.67 -2.29
C HIS A 10 9.25 -5.11 -0.99
N ARG A 11 8.11 -4.50 -0.65
CA ARG A 11 7.32 -4.84 0.54
C ARG A 11 5.84 -4.57 0.27
N THR A 12 5.01 -5.54 0.64
CA THR A 12 3.56 -5.35 0.81
C THR A 12 3.22 -5.58 2.27
N ILE A 13 2.66 -4.56 2.92
CA ILE A 13 2.31 -4.59 4.34
C ILE A 13 0.83 -4.25 4.46
N ILE A 14 0.05 -5.13 5.05
CA ILE A 14 -1.34 -4.82 5.38
C ILE A 14 -1.37 -4.23 6.78
N PHE A 15 -2.10 -3.14 6.98
CA PHE A 15 -2.19 -2.43 8.24
C PHE A 15 -3.61 -1.87 8.42
N GLY A 16 -3.82 -1.03 9.44
CA GLY A 16 -5.10 -0.32 9.62
C GLY A 16 -6.02 -0.95 10.66
N SER A 17 -7.25 -0.43 10.73
CA SER A 17 -8.25 -0.83 11.74
C SER A 17 -8.65 -2.30 11.65
N TYR A 18 -8.56 -2.90 10.46
CA TYR A 18 -8.90 -4.30 10.22
C TYR A 18 -8.11 -5.27 11.12
N PHE A 19 -6.83 -4.98 11.39
CA PHE A 19 -5.98 -5.82 12.24
C PHE A 19 -6.10 -5.52 13.74
N LYS A 20 -6.75 -4.41 14.12
CA LYS A 20 -6.90 -4.03 15.53
C LYS A 20 -8.11 -4.67 16.23
N GLY A 21 -8.81 -5.60 15.57
CA GLY A 21 -10.03 -6.21 16.10
C GLY A 21 -11.20 -5.21 16.23
N LEU A 22 -11.06 -4.02 15.66
CA LEU A 22 -12.07 -2.95 15.60
C LEU A 22 -12.73 -2.89 14.21
N SER A 23 -12.59 -3.96 13.44
CA SER A 23 -13.10 -4.07 12.07
C SER A 23 -14.61 -4.23 12.09
N HIS A 24 -15.32 -3.23 11.59
CA HIS A 24 -16.68 -3.44 11.07
C HIS A 24 -16.58 -4.10 9.69
N ALA A 25 -17.63 -4.84 9.27
CA ALA A 25 -17.69 -5.56 8.00
C ALA A 25 -17.47 -4.71 6.73
N TRP A 26 -17.41 -3.38 6.88
CA TRP A 26 -17.29 -2.38 5.83
C TRP A 26 -15.97 -1.59 5.91
N SER A 27 -14.99 -2.07 6.68
CA SER A 27 -13.73 -1.35 6.86
C SER A 27 -12.81 -1.59 5.66
N ASP A 28 -12.38 -0.51 5.01
CA ASP A 28 -11.35 -0.57 3.97
C ASP A 28 -10.10 -1.29 4.48
N ILE A 29 -9.50 -2.12 3.62
CA ILE A 29 -8.25 -2.84 3.91
C ILE A 29 -7.09 -1.95 3.46
N ASP A 30 -6.42 -1.32 4.44
CA ASP A 30 -5.26 -0.46 4.17
C ASP A 30 -4.02 -1.30 3.82
N ILE A 31 -3.44 -1.04 2.64
CA ILE A 31 -2.26 -1.77 2.16
C ILE A 31 -1.14 -0.79 1.82
N ALA A 32 0.03 -0.95 2.44
CA ALA A 32 1.22 -0.19 2.07
C ALA A 32 1.96 -0.95 0.98
N LEU A 33 2.07 -0.34 -0.20
CA LEU A 33 2.85 -0.86 -1.33
C LEU A 33 4.15 -0.09 -1.43
N VAL A 34 5.28 -0.75 -1.19
CA VAL A 34 6.60 -0.13 -1.25
C VAL A 34 7.34 -0.60 -2.50
N SER A 35 7.71 0.34 -3.37
CA SER A 35 8.38 0.03 -4.64
C SER A 35 9.15 1.21 -5.20
N ASP A 36 10.25 0.92 -5.91
CA ASP A 36 10.97 1.91 -6.73
C ASP A 36 10.21 2.29 -8.01
N ALA A 37 9.12 1.59 -8.33
CA ALA A 37 8.23 1.95 -9.44
C ALA A 37 7.42 3.23 -9.17
N PHE A 38 7.36 3.67 -7.92
CA PHE A 38 6.66 4.89 -7.53
C PHE A 38 7.57 6.11 -7.69
N ASP A 39 7.02 7.23 -8.15
CA ASP A 39 7.78 8.44 -8.47
C ASP A 39 7.42 9.65 -7.59
N ARG A 40 6.78 9.38 -6.44
CA ARG A 40 6.36 10.38 -5.44
C ARG A 40 5.28 11.34 -5.94
N VAL A 41 4.77 11.13 -7.16
CA VAL A 41 3.67 11.93 -7.72
C VAL A 41 2.36 11.19 -7.44
N ARG A 42 1.64 11.64 -6.41
CA ARG A 42 0.45 10.96 -5.87
C ARG A 42 -0.55 10.51 -6.94
N ILE A 43 -0.88 11.38 -7.90
CA ILE A 43 -1.84 11.06 -8.96
C ILE A 43 -1.31 9.96 -9.89
N ARG A 44 -0.03 10.04 -10.26
CA ARG A 44 0.59 9.09 -11.17
C ARG A 44 0.78 7.73 -10.51
N ASP A 45 1.22 7.72 -9.26
CA ASP A 45 1.39 6.49 -8.48
C ASP A 45 0.06 5.79 -8.21
N ARG A 46 -1.03 6.54 -7.95
CA ARG A 46 -2.38 5.97 -7.89
C ARG A 46 -2.83 5.41 -9.24
N CYS A 47 -2.57 6.10 -10.35
CA CYS A 47 -2.90 5.59 -11.68
C CYS A 47 -2.18 4.28 -12.01
N LYS A 48 -0.92 4.10 -11.57
CA LYS A 48 -0.15 2.85 -11.78
C LYS A 48 -0.82 1.63 -11.16
N ILE A 49 -1.48 1.78 -10.01
CA ILE A 49 -2.06 0.67 -9.24
C ILE A 49 -3.58 0.54 -9.40
N ARG A 50 -4.27 1.60 -9.83
CA ARG A 50 -5.75 1.66 -9.88
C ARG A 50 -6.40 0.49 -10.60
N HIS A 51 -5.90 0.11 -11.77
CA HIS A 51 -6.45 -1.02 -12.52
C HIS A 51 -6.34 -2.33 -11.73
N ILE A 52 -5.19 -2.57 -11.09
CA ILE A 52 -4.93 -3.77 -10.29
C ILE A 52 -5.83 -3.79 -9.06
N THR A 53 -5.96 -2.66 -8.36
CA THR A 53 -6.84 -2.51 -7.19
C THR A 53 -8.28 -2.86 -7.55
N LEU A 54 -8.84 -2.22 -8.59
CA LEU A 54 -10.22 -2.44 -9.02
C LEU A 54 -10.47 -3.86 -9.55
N SER A 55 -9.46 -4.51 -10.13
CA SER A 55 -9.57 -5.92 -10.54
C SER A 55 -9.52 -6.91 -9.37
N ALA A 56 -8.97 -6.51 -8.23
CA ALA A 56 -8.82 -7.35 -7.05
C ALA A 56 -10.01 -7.20 -6.08
N SER A 57 -10.25 -5.98 -5.60
CA SER A 57 -11.46 -5.60 -4.83
C SER A 57 -11.49 -4.09 -4.62
N SER A 58 -12.69 -3.50 -4.61
CA SER A 58 -12.92 -2.11 -4.23
C SER A 58 -12.62 -1.81 -2.77
N ASP A 59 -12.60 -2.84 -1.92
CA ASP A 59 -12.37 -2.70 -0.48
C ASP A 59 -10.88 -2.49 -0.15
N LEU A 60 -10.01 -2.65 -1.15
CA LEU A 60 -8.58 -2.44 -0.99
C LEU A 60 -8.24 -0.95 -1.12
N ALA A 61 -7.58 -0.41 -0.10
CA ALA A 61 -7.08 0.96 -0.06
C ALA A 61 -5.54 0.99 -0.09
N PRO A 62 -4.90 0.71 -1.25
CA PRO A 62 -3.46 0.72 -1.32
C PRO A 62 -2.88 2.14 -1.30
N ILE A 63 -1.87 2.33 -0.46
CA ILE A 63 -1.07 3.54 -0.31
C ILE A 63 0.32 3.26 -0.90
N PRO A 64 0.70 3.91 -2.02
CA PRO A 64 1.99 3.74 -2.64
C PRO A 64 3.07 4.52 -1.87
N PHE A 65 4.22 3.89 -1.66
CA PHE A 65 5.41 4.47 -1.05
C PHE A 65 6.62 4.22 -1.92
N TRP A 66 7.36 5.29 -2.23
CA TRP A 66 8.69 5.14 -2.79
C TRP A 66 9.64 4.57 -1.72
N THR A 67 10.50 3.64 -2.11
CA THR A 67 11.34 2.88 -1.16
C THR A 67 12.16 3.80 -0.26
N LYS A 68 12.70 4.93 -0.77
CA LYS A 68 13.51 5.84 0.03
C LYS A 68 12.71 6.77 0.95
N ASP A 69 11.39 6.89 0.74
CA ASP A 69 10.50 7.66 1.63
C ASP A 69 9.86 6.80 2.71
N PHE A 70 9.97 5.48 2.57
CA PHE A 70 9.45 4.52 3.54
C PHE A 70 10.39 4.41 4.74
N THR A 71 10.41 5.45 5.57
CA THR A 71 11.27 5.57 6.76
C THR A 71 10.45 5.90 8.01
N GLU A 72 10.93 5.51 9.20
CA GLU A 72 10.28 5.76 10.50
C GLU A 72 10.10 7.25 10.85
N LYS A 73 10.77 8.15 10.12
CA LYS A 73 10.55 9.60 10.24
C LYS A 73 9.14 10.00 9.83
N ASN A 74 8.49 9.22 8.98
CA ASN A 74 7.09 9.40 8.63
C ASN A 74 6.21 8.70 9.69
N PRO A 75 5.37 9.45 10.44
CA PRO A 75 4.53 8.87 11.50
C PRO A 75 3.60 7.74 11.01
N LEU A 76 3.13 7.83 9.76
CA LEU A 76 2.31 6.78 9.16
C LEU A 76 3.15 5.53 8.89
N VAL A 77 4.36 5.68 8.34
CA VAL A 77 5.27 4.55 8.09
C VAL A 77 5.66 3.88 9.40
N ARG A 78 5.95 4.66 10.45
CA ARG A 78 6.21 4.13 11.78
C ARG A 78 5.04 3.27 12.28
N LYS A 79 3.81 3.76 12.18
CA LYS A 79 2.60 2.99 12.55
C LYS A 79 2.44 1.73 11.70
N ILE A 80 2.71 1.80 10.39
CA ILE A 80 2.67 0.64 9.47
C ILE A 80 3.69 -0.42 9.90
N LEU A 81 4.91 -0.01 10.27
CA LEU A 81 5.96 -0.92 10.73
C LEU A 81 5.63 -1.53 12.11
N GLU A 82 5.02 -0.75 13.01
CA GLU A 82 4.66 -1.19 14.37
C GLU A 82 3.45 -2.13 14.39
N THR A 83 2.47 -1.95 13.49
CA THR A 83 1.18 -2.64 13.54
C THR A 83 0.85 -3.50 12.32
N GLY A 84 1.61 -3.34 11.24
CA GLY A 84 1.33 -4.01 9.98
C GLY A 84 1.88 -5.42 9.91
N VAL A 85 1.19 -6.27 9.15
CA VAL A 85 1.62 -7.63 8.84
C VAL A 85 2.20 -7.65 7.43
N LYS A 86 3.45 -8.10 7.31
CA LYS A 86 4.10 -8.29 6.01
C LYS A 86 3.51 -9.53 5.34
N VAL A 87 3.07 -9.40 4.08
CA VAL A 87 2.38 -10.49 3.38
C VAL A 87 3.30 -11.22 2.40
N VAL A 88 4.29 -10.54 1.79
CA VAL A 88 5.41 -11.12 1.02
C VAL A 88 6.60 -10.16 1.04
#